data_AF-A0A4R4SGN8-F1
#
_entry.id   AF-A0A4R4SGN8-F1
#
_cell.length_a   1.000
_cell.length_b   1.000
_cell.length_c   1.000
_cell.angle_alpha   90.00
_cell.angle_beta   90.00
_cell.angle_gamma   90.00
#
_symmetry.space_group_name_H-M   'P 1'
#
loop_
_entity.id
_entity.type
_entity.pdbx_description
1 polymer ?
#
loop_
_entity_poly.entity_id
_entity_poly.type
_entity_poly.pdbx_seq_one_letter_code
_entity_poly.pdbx_strand_id
1 'polypeptide(L)'
;MGLALAIVGIVALALVLAVVLLARSRRRGAPPAPAAPRDPFAPGADTAGDPRLLKAGDMVEYLGERLFVRGSLRLAEGGFSWSEHFVDAMDGTAEGKRWISVEEDPDLEVVMWREYRGEPPLLPTQP
;
A
#
# COMPACT_ATOMS: atom_id res chain seq x y z
N MET A 1 -36.33 -30.53 40.28
CA MET A 1 -35.95 -31.23 39.02
C MET A 1 -36.15 -30.36 37.77
N GLY A 2 -37.23 -29.57 37.66
CA GLY A 2 -37.47 -28.70 36.49
C GLY A 2 -36.42 -27.59 36.25
N LEU A 3 -35.91 -26.94 37.32
CA LEU A 3 -34.89 -25.90 37.20
C LEU A 3 -33.56 -26.42 36.62
N ALA A 4 -33.13 -27.61 37.05
CA ALA A 4 -31.91 -28.24 36.56
C ALA A 4 -32.01 -28.60 35.07
N LEU A 5 -33.16 -29.10 34.62
CA LEU A 5 -33.42 -29.39 33.20
C LEU A 5 -33.46 -28.11 32.35
N ALA A 6 -34.01 -27.01 32.88
CA ALA A 6 -34.02 -25.72 32.20
C ALA A 6 -32.61 -25.15 32.02
N ILE A 7 -31.77 -25.23 33.06
CA ILE A 7 -30.37 -24.78 33.00
C ILE A 7 -29.58 -25.60 31.98
N VAL A 8 -29.73 -26.93 31.98
CA VAL A 8 -29.06 -27.80 31.00
C VAL A 8 -29.49 -27.48 29.58
N GLY A 9 -30.79 -27.21 29.35
CA GLY A 9 -31.31 -26.81 28.05
C GLY A 9 -30.72 -25.48 27.55
N ILE A 10 -30.60 -24.49 28.42
CA ILE A 10 -30.02 -23.17 28.09
C ILE A 10 -28.53 -23.30 27.76
N VAL A 11 -27.78 -24.07 28.55
CA VAL A 11 -26.34 -24.30 28.31
C VAL A 11 -26.11 -25.02 26.98
N ALA A 12 -26.93 -26.04 26.67
CA ALA A 12 -26.86 -26.75 25.40
C ALA A 12 -27.15 -25.82 24.21
N LEU A 13 -28.18 -24.98 24.32
CA LEU A 13 -28.53 -24.01 23.27
C LEU A 13 -27.43 -22.97 23.05
N ALA A 14 -26.82 -22.46 24.13
CA ALA A 14 -25.71 -21.51 24.05
C ALA A 14 -24.48 -22.13 23.37
N LEU A 15 -24.16 -23.40 23.68
CA LEU A 15 -23.07 -24.13 23.03
C LEU A 15 -23.33 -24.31 21.53
N VAL A 16 -24.54 -24.69 21.13
CA VAL A 16 -24.91 -24.83 19.72
C VAL A 16 -24.78 -23.48 18.98
N LEU A 17 -25.29 -22.39 19.58
CA LEU A 17 -25.15 -21.04 19.02
C LEU A 17 -23.68 -20.64 18.86
N ALA A 18 -22.84 -20.86 19.87
CA ALA A 18 -21.41 -20.56 19.81
C ALA A 18 -20.71 -21.32 18.67
N VAL A 19 -20.99 -22.62 18.52
CA VAL A 19 -20.43 -23.45 17.44
C VAL A 19 -20.88 -22.96 16.07
N VAL A 20 -22.16 -22.61 15.90
CA VAL A 20 -22.69 -22.10 14.63
C VAL A 20 -22.08 -20.76 14.25
N LEU A 21 -21.92 -19.85 15.22
CA LEU A 21 -21.28 -18.54 15.00
C LEU A 21 -19.80 -18.71 14.64
N LEU A 22 -19.08 -19.60 15.31
CA LEU A 22 -17.67 -19.89 15.02
C LEU A 22 -17.48 -20.57 13.66
N ALA A 23 -18.40 -21.45 13.25
CA ALA A 23 -18.38 -22.06 11.93
C ALA A 23 -18.67 -21.03 10.83
N ARG A 24 -19.59 -20.08 11.07
CA ARG A 24 -19.91 -19.00 10.13
C ARG A 24 -18.78 -17.98 10.01
N SER A 25 -18.08 -17.64 11.09
CA SER A 25 -16.93 -16.73 11.02
C SER A 25 -15.78 -17.35 10.24
N ARG A 26 -15.50 -18.65 10.43
CA ARG A 26 -14.48 -19.37 9.67
C ARG A 26 -14.79 -19.48 8.17
N ARG A 27 -16.06 -19.61 7.79
CA ARG A 27 -16.48 -19.67 6.37
C ARG A 27 -16.42 -18.33 5.65
N ARG A 28 -16.46 -17.22 6.37
CA ARG A 28 -16.33 -15.86 5.79
C ARG A 28 -14.88 -15.42 5.60
N GLY A 29 -13.92 -16.22 6.06
CA GLY A 29 -12.49 -15.88 6.07
C GLY A 29 -11.68 -16.48 4.93
N ALA A 30 -12.28 -17.08 3.90
CA ALA A 30 -11.51 -17.45 2.71
C ALA A 30 -11.26 -16.16 1.89
N PRO A 31 -10.02 -15.63 1.85
CA PRO A 31 -9.73 -14.51 0.98
C PRO A 31 -10.06 -14.93 -0.46
N PRO A 32 -10.59 -14.01 -1.30
CA PRO A 32 -10.80 -14.29 -2.71
C PRO A 32 -9.51 -14.81 -3.32
N ALA A 33 -9.62 -15.79 -4.23
CA ALA A 33 -8.48 -16.35 -4.92
C ALA A 33 -7.68 -15.21 -5.59
N PRO A 34 -6.34 -15.20 -5.50
CA PRO A 34 -5.54 -14.17 -6.14
C PRO A 34 -5.82 -14.16 -7.64
N ALA A 35 -5.92 -12.96 -8.22
CA ALA A 35 -6.11 -12.80 -9.66
C ALA A 35 -5.00 -13.51 -10.45
N ALA A 36 -5.35 -14.08 -11.59
CA ALA A 36 -4.36 -14.69 -12.48
C ALA A 36 -3.33 -13.64 -12.93
N PRO A 37 -2.03 -13.98 -13.00
CA PRO A 37 -1.02 -13.06 -13.52
C PRO A 37 -1.40 -12.56 -14.92
N ARG A 38 -1.47 -11.24 -15.09
CA ARG A 38 -1.71 -10.61 -16.39
C ARG A 38 -0.37 -10.37 -17.07
N ASP A 39 -0.25 -10.72 -18.35
CA ASP A 39 0.93 -10.42 -19.14
C ASP A 39 1.04 -8.89 -19.36
N PRO A 40 2.09 -8.23 -18.83
CA PRO A 40 2.29 -6.79 -19.00
C PRO A 40 2.66 -6.40 -20.44
N PHE A 41 3.01 -7.36 -21.30
CA PHE A 41 3.36 -7.14 -22.71
C PHE A 41 2.28 -7.62 -23.69
N ALA A 42 1.07 -7.93 -23.21
CA ALA A 42 -0.04 -8.32 -24.07
C ALA A 42 -0.37 -7.21 -25.09
N PRO A 43 -0.62 -7.54 -26.37
CA PRO A 43 -0.96 -6.54 -27.39
C PRO A 43 -2.18 -5.69 -26.97
N GLY A 44 -2.02 -4.37 -27.02
CA GLY A 44 -3.08 -3.41 -26.65
C GLY A 44 -3.19 -3.12 -25.15
N ALA A 45 -2.33 -3.68 -24.31
CA ALA A 45 -2.15 -3.22 -22.93
C ALA A 45 -1.24 -1.99 -22.92
N ASP A 46 -1.62 -0.97 -22.15
CA ASP A 46 -0.70 0.10 -21.79
C ASP A 46 0.36 -0.47 -20.85
N THR A 47 1.64 -0.26 -21.19
CA THR A 47 2.76 -0.64 -20.33
C THR A 47 2.98 0.37 -19.20
N ALA A 48 2.37 1.56 -19.29
CA ALA A 48 2.37 2.54 -18.21
C ALA A 48 1.51 2.01 -17.05
N GLY A 49 2.17 1.74 -15.92
CA GLY A 49 1.50 1.37 -14.67
C GLY A 49 0.87 2.58 -13.98
N ASP A 50 -0.07 2.33 -13.07
CA ASP A 50 -0.64 3.36 -12.21
C ASP A 50 0.37 3.74 -11.11
N PRO A 51 0.81 5.01 -11.02
CA PRO A 51 1.79 5.45 -10.01
C PRO A 51 1.29 5.26 -8.58
N ARG A 52 -0.04 5.22 -8.34
CA ARG A 52 -0.61 4.95 -7.00
C ARG A 52 -0.20 3.57 -6.47
N LEU A 53 0.04 2.63 -7.39
CA LEU A 53 0.37 1.25 -7.09
C LEU A 53 1.87 0.98 -6.93
N LEU A 54 2.72 2.01 -7.04
CA LEU A 54 4.17 1.90 -6.85
C LEU A 54 4.50 1.27 -5.51
N LYS A 55 5.47 0.38 -5.48
CA LYS A 55 5.94 -0.30 -4.25
C LYS A 55 7.42 -0.66 -4.40
N ALA A 56 8.04 -0.98 -3.26
CA ALA A 56 9.40 -1.51 -3.25
C ALA A 56 9.54 -2.73 -4.18
N GLY A 57 10.61 -2.75 -4.96
CA GLY A 57 10.87 -3.76 -5.99
C GLY A 57 10.37 -3.39 -7.39
N ASP A 58 9.49 -2.39 -7.51
CA ASP A 58 9.09 -1.89 -8.82
C ASP A 58 10.25 -1.13 -9.49
N MET A 59 10.16 -1.02 -10.82
CA MET A 59 11.08 -0.23 -11.64
C MET A 59 10.30 0.89 -12.32
N VAL A 60 10.86 2.09 -12.30
CA VAL A 60 10.29 3.30 -12.90
C VAL A 60 11.27 3.83 -13.93
N GLU A 61 10.76 4.25 -15.09
CA GLU A 61 11.55 5.00 -16.05
C GLU A 61 11.27 6.49 -15.89
N TYR A 62 12.32 7.29 -15.72
CA TYR A 62 12.24 8.74 -15.61
C TYR A 62 13.21 9.37 -16.60
N LEU A 63 12.68 10.03 -17.64
CA LEU A 63 13.47 10.69 -18.69
C LEU A 63 14.56 9.78 -19.32
N GLY A 64 14.22 8.50 -19.54
CA GLY A 64 15.13 7.49 -20.09
C GLY A 64 16.07 6.82 -19.08
N GLU A 65 16.05 7.25 -17.81
CA GLU A 65 16.80 6.60 -16.73
C GLU A 65 15.92 5.57 -16.00
N ARG A 66 16.44 4.37 -15.77
CA ARG A 66 15.74 3.31 -15.03
C ARG A 66 16.09 3.36 -13.55
N LEU A 67 15.07 3.54 -12.73
CA LEU A 67 15.17 3.67 -11.29
C LEU A 67 14.45 2.51 -10.60
N PHE A 68 15.09 1.90 -9.62
CA PHE A 68 14.45 0.93 -8.75
C PHE A 68 13.85 1.60 -7.52
N VAL A 69 12.62 1.23 -7.20
CA VAL A 69 12.01 1.57 -5.92
C VAL A 69 12.61 0.69 -4.84
N ARG A 70 13.45 1.28 -3.98
CA ARG A 70 14.14 0.59 -2.89
C ARG A 70 13.29 0.46 -1.63
N GLY A 71 12.40 1.43 -1.41
CA GLY A 71 11.57 1.50 -0.23
C GLY A 71 10.35 2.38 -0.47
N SER A 72 9.32 2.24 0.36
CA SER A 72 8.11 3.05 0.25
C SER A 72 7.54 3.37 1.62
N LEU A 73 7.04 4.58 1.77
CA LEU A 73 6.30 5.08 2.93
C LEU A 73 4.89 5.42 2.46
N ARG A 74 3.89 5.10 3.29
CA ARG A 74 2.50 5.50 3.08
C ARG A 74 2.10 6.37 4.26
N LEU A 75 1.68 7.59 3.98
CA LEU A 75 1.44 8.62 4.98
C LEU A 75 -0.02 9.09 4.89
N ALA A 76 -0.55 9.52 6.02
CA ALA A 76 -1.87 10.13 6.11
C ALA A 76 -1.86 11.18 7.24
N GLU A 77 -2.28 12.40 6.93
CA GLU A 77 -2.32 13.51 7.87
C GLU A 77 -3.49 14.44 7.52
N GLY A 78 -4.29 14.83 8.50
CA GLY A 78 -5.30 15.88 8.32
C GLY A 78 -6.35 15.63 7.22
N GLY A 79 -6.55 14.38 6.78
CA GLY A 79 -7.43 14.03 5.66
C GLY A 79 -6.70 13.85 4.32
N PHE A 80 -5.44 14.26 4.23
CA PHE A 80 -4.56 14.05 3.09
C PHE A 80 -3.88 12.69 3.20
N SER A 81 -3.63 12.05 2.06
CA SER A 81 -2.86 10.81 1.99
C SER A 81 -1.93 10.83 0.79
N TRP A 82 -0.68 10.45 1.03
CA TRP A 82 0.34 10.39 0.00
C TRP A 82 1.30 9.25 0.26
N SER A 83 2.10 8.94 -0.74
CA SER A 83 3.14 7.93 -0.62
C SER A 83 4.46 8.40 -1.18
N GLU A 84 5.53 8.12 -0.46
CA GLU A 84 6.89 8.41 -0.87
C GLU A 84 7.64 7.13 -1.20
N HIS A 85 8.33 7.13 -2.33
CA HIS A 85 9.07 5.98 -2.86
C HIS A 85 10.54 6.37 -3.01
N PHE A 86 11.43 5.78 -2.22
CA PHE A 86 12.87 5.98 -2.38
C PHE A 86 13.33 5.26 -3.66
N VAL A 87 13.95 6.00 -4.57
CA VAL A 87 14.37 5.49 -5.88
C VAL A 87 15.86 5.68 -6.11
N ASP A 88 16.46 4.70 -6.80
CA ASP A 88 17.90 4.62 -7.02
C ASP A 88 18.21 4.05 -8.41
N ALA A 89 19.32 4.48 -9.02
CA ALA A 89 19.70 4.00 -10.35
C ALA A 89 20.25 2.57 -10.29
N MET A 90 19.98 1.78 -11.33
CA MET A 90 20.43 0.38 -11.43
C MET A 90 21.95 0.22 -11.40
N ASP A 91 22.65 1.14 -12.06
CA ASP A 91 24.09 1.14 -12.25
C ASP A 91 24.84 1.80 -11.07
N GLY A 92 24.11 2.29 -10.06
CA GLY A 92 24.68 3.00 -8.92
C GLY A 92 25.30 4.35 -9.30
N THR A 93 25.03 4.89 -10.49
CA THR A 93 25.57 6.20 -10.91
C THR A 93 24.70 7.37 -10.49
N ALA A 94 23.64 7.13 -9.70
CA ALA A 94 22.75 8.20 -9.24
C ALA A 94 23.52 9.23 -8.40
N GLU A 95 23.51 10.49 -8.85
CA GLU A 95 24.08 11.59 -8.07
C GLU A 95 23.12 12.05 -6.95
N GLY A 96 23.12 11.30 -5.86
CA GLY A 96 22.38 11.62 -4.64
C GLY A 96 21.03 10.92 -4.52
N LYS A 97 20.40 11.05 -3.34
CA LYS A 97 19.15 10.34 -3.05
C LYS A 97 17.95 10.99 -3.74
N ARG A 98 17.01 10.16 -4.22
CA ARG A 98 15.80 10.60 -4.91
C ARG A 98 14.55 9.93 -4.36
N TRP A 99 13.43 10.65 -4.40
CA TRP A 99 12.13 10.12 -4.00
C TRP A 99 11.05 10.51 -5.00
N ILE A 100 10.08 9.63 -5.19
CA ILE A 100 8.83 9.95 -5.88
C ILE A 100 7.75 10.10 -4.81
N SER A 101 7.12 11.27 -4.72
CA SER A 101 5.87 11.44 -3.97
C SER A 101 4.68 11.29 -4.90
N VAL A 102 3.66 10.57 -4.46
CA VAL A 102 2.40 10.39 -5.16
C VAL A 102 1.28 10.76 -4.21
N GLU A 103 0.46 11.73 -4.62
CA GLU A 103 -0.68 12.24 -3.86
C GLU A 103 -1.89 12.38 -4.79
N GLU A 104 -3.10 12.23 -4.26
CA GLU A 104 -4.34 12.43 -5.01
C GLU A 104 -5.37 13.13 -4.13
N ASP A 105 -5.51 14.46 -4.31
CA ASP A 105 -6.58 15.28 -3.73
C ASP A 105 -6.67 16.68 -4.37
N PRO A 106 -7.66 17.01 -5.21
CA PRO A 106 -8.60 16.13 -5.90
C PRO A 106 -7.98 15.45 -7.15
N ASP A 107 -6.86 15.98 -7.63
CA ASP A 107 -6.15 15.52 -8.83
C ASP A 107 -4.91 14.71 -8.45
N LEU A 108 -4.45 13.85 -9.36
CA LEU A 108 -3.22 13.08 -9.17
C LEU A 108 -1.98 13.95 -9.36
N GLU A 109 -1.16 14.05 -8.32
CA GLU A 109 0.13 14.71 -8.34
C GLU A 109 1.28 13.71 -8.15
N VAL A 110 2.32 13.82 -8.99
CA VAL A 110 3.53 13.00 -8.90
C VAL A 110 4.74 13.91 -8.92
N VAL A 111 5.51 13.91 -7.83
CA VAL A 111 6.65 14.82 -7.63
C VAL A 111 7.95 14.02 -7.46
N MET A 112 8.98 14.40 -8.22
CA MET A 112 10.33 13.86 -8.06
C MET A 112 11.16 14.78 -7.16
N TRP A 113 11.45 14.32 -5.94
CA TRP A 113 12.35 14.97 -5.01
C TRP A 113 13.78 14.52 -5.23
N ARG A 114 14.72 15.43 -5.02
CA ARG A 114 16.16 15.15 -5.00
C ARG A 114 16.76 15.69 -3.71
N GLU A 115 17.81 15.04 -3.26
CA GLU A 115 18.63 15.51 -2.16
C GLU A 115 19.09 16.95 -2.39
N TYR A 116 18.88 17.78 -1.38
CA TYR A 116 19.40 19.13 -1.34
C TYR A 116 20.92 19.10 -1.12
N ARG A 117 21.69 19.65 -2.07
CA ARG A 117 23.16 19.56 -2.09
C ARG A 117 23.89 20.57 -1.19
N GLY A 118 23.17 21.34 -0.37
CA GLY A 118 23.79 22.29 0.55
C GLY A 118 23.92 23.72 0.01
N GLU A 119 23.64 23.98 -1.27
CA GLU A 119 23.69 25.32 -1.86
C GLU A 119 22.43 25.69 -2.65
N PRO A 120 21.88 26.92 -2.49
CA PRO A 120 22.26 27.96 -1.51
C PRO A 120 21.71 27.66 -0.10
N PRO A 121 22.47 27.88 0.99
CA PRO A 121 22.12 27.45 2.35
C PRO A 121 20.64 27.68 2.71
N LEU A 122 19.97 26.62 3.18
CA LEU A 122 18.59 26.70 3.68
C LEU A 122 18.59 27.34 5.06
N LEU A 123 18.51 28.67 5.10
CA LEU A 123 18.36 29.45 6.32
C LEU A 123 16.90 29.89 6.43
N PRO A 124 16.23 29.64 7.58
CA PRO A 124 14.91 30.20 7.83
C PRO A 124 15.00 31.73 7.75
N THR A 125 14.27 32.36 6.84
CA THR A 125 14.07 33.81 6.90
C THR A 125 13.09 34.08 8.03
N GLN A 126 13.45 34.98 8.95
CA GLN A 126 12.47 35.50 9.90
C GLN A 126 11.38 36.25 9.11
N PRO A 127 10.11 36.10 9.52
CA PRO A 127 8.97 36.70 8.81
C PRO A 127 9.04 38.23 8.76
#